data_AF-A0A7X2MG36-F1
#
_entry.id   AF-A0A7X2MG36-F1
#
_cell.length_a   1.000
_cell.length_b   1.000
_cell.length_c   1.000
_cell.angle_alpha   90.00
_cell.angle_beta   90.00
_cell.angle_gamma   90.00
#
_symmetry.space_group_name_H-M   'P 1'
#
loop_
_entity.id
_entity.type
_entity.pdbx_description
1 polymer ?
#
loop_
_entity_poly.entity_id
_entity_poly.type
_entity_poly.pdbx_seq_one_letter_code
_entity_poly.pdbx_strand_id
1 'polypeptide(L)'
;MKRYLILDDGSVFEGEGFGAKRTSFGEVVFTTGMTGYQEAVTDQSYANQILVFTNPLIGNYGVNLDDFESLEPNCQGVVCREVARVS
;
A
#
# COMPACT_ATOMS: atom_id res chain seq x y z
N MET A 1 9.20 6.64 11.15
CA MET A 1 8.67 6.13 12.46
C MET A 1 8.38 4.64 12.30
N LYS A 2 8.82 3.78 13.24
CA LYS A 2 8.65 2.32 13.11
C LYS A 2 7.18 1.92 13.02
N ARG A 3 6.89 0.94 12.18
CA ARG A 3 5.59 0.25 12.04
C ARG A 3 5.82 -1.25 11.89
N TYR A 4 4.79 -2.02 12.20
CA TYR A 4 4.83 -3.47 12.16
C TYR A 4 3.64 -3.98 11.35
N LEU A 5 3.89 -4.89 10.42
CA LEU A 5 2.86 -5.75 9.83
C LEU A 5 2.88 -7.07 10.61
N ILE A 6 1.76 -7.38 11.24
CA ILE A 6 1.60 -8.58 12.07
C ILE A 6 0.56 -9.45 11.38
N LEU A 7 0.93 -10.70 11.09
CA LEU A 7 0.05 -11.68 10.46
C LEU A 7 -0.58 -12.60 11.52
N ASP A 8 -1.68 -13.24 11.15
CA ASP A 8 -2.44 -14.14 12.05
C ASP A 8 -1.63 -15.39 12.47
N ASP A 9 -0.66 -15.80 11.65
CA ASP A 9 0.27 -16.89 11.96
C ASP A 9 1.37 -16.51 12.98
N GLY A 10 1.37 -15.26 13.45
CA GLY A 10 2.36 -14.72 14.37
C GLY A 10 3.61 -14.15 13.68
N SER A 11 3.70 -14.17 12.36
CA SER A 11 4.78 -13.52 11.62
C SER A 11 4.75 -12.01 11.80
N VAL A 12 5.92 -11.40 12.07
CA VAL A 12 6.06 -9.96 12.28
C VAL A 12 7.09 -9.38 11.33
N PHE A 13 6.69 -8.38 10.57
CA PHE A 13 7.56 -7.63 9.68
C PHE A 13 7.70 -6.19 10.18
N GLU A 14 8.92 -5.82 10.58
CA GLU A 14 9.26 -4.44 10.94
C GLU A 14 9.50 -3.60 9.69
N GLY A 15 9.01 -2.36 9.68
CA GLY A 15 9.25 -1.40 8.62
C GLY A 15 9.15 0.05 9.10
N GLU A 16 9.22 0.97 8.14
CA GLU A 16 9.05 2.39 8.38
C GLU A 16 7.70 2.89 7.83
N GLY A 17 6.96 3.62 8.66
CA GLY A 17 5.73 4.27 8.25
C GLY A 17 5.97 5.51 7.41
N PHE A 18 5.42 5.51 6.19
CA PHE A 18 5.42 6.65 5.26
C PHE A 18 4.04 7.29 5.07
N GLY A 19 2.96 6.54 5.29
CA GLY A 19 1.57 7.03 5.16
C GLY A 19 0.92 7.49 6.48
N ALA A 20 -0.41 7.42 6.54
CA ALA A 20 -1.22 7.85 7.69
C ALA A 20 -0.81 7.21 9.02
N LYS A 21 -0.88 7.99 10.12
CA LYS A 21 -0.59 7.53 11.49
C LYS A 21 -1.80 6.82 12.11
N ARG A 22 -2.22 5.71 11.50
CA ARG A 22 -3.34 4.89 11.99
C ARG A 22 -2.94 3.42 12.05
N THR A 23 -3.55 2.70 12.98
CA THR A 23 -3.59 1.24 12.96
C THR A 23 -4.79 0.82 12.11
N SER A 24 -4.60 -0.19 11.26
CA SER A 24 -5.63 -0.77 10.41
C SER A 24 -5.52 -2.28 10.42
N PHE A 25 -6.62 -2.93 10.06
CA PHE A 25 -6.76 -4.37 9.99
C PHE A 25 -7.38 -4.71 8.64
N GLY A 26 -6.98 -5.83 8.05
CA GLY A 26 -7.47 -6.26 6.76
C GLY A 26 -6.82 -7.55 6.29
N GLU A 27 -7.37 -8.14 5.25
CA GLU A 27 -6.77 -9.30 4.58
C GLU A 27 -5.50 -8.85 3.84
N VAL A 28 -4.39 -9.55 4.05
CA VAL A 28 -3.13 -9.25 3.37
C VAL A 28 -3.12 -9.94 2.01
N VAL A 29 -3.06 -9.15 0.95
CA VAL A 29 -3.00 -9.63 -0.44
C VAL A 29 -1.75 -9.07 -1.12
N PHE A 30 -1.25 -9.74 -2.16
CA PHE A 30 -0.14 -9.22 -2.96
C PHE A 30 -0.53 -9.05 -4.42
N THR A 31 0.07 -8.05 -5.07
CA THR A 31 -0.08 -7.81 -6.51
C THR A 31 1.27 -7.79 -7.20
N THR A 32 1.30 -8.39 -8.40
CA THR A 32 2.47 -8.44 -9.28
C THR A 32 2.51 -7.29 -10.29
N GLY A 33 1.60 -6.31 -10.16
CA GLY A 33 1.62 -5.09 -10.96
C GLY A 33 2.94 -4.34 -10.76
N MET A 34 3.64 -4.08 -11.88
CA MET A 34 4.90 -3.33 -11.87
C MET A 34 4.68 -1.82 -12.00
N THR A 35 3.48 -1.41 -12.41
CA THR A 35 3.03 -0.02 -12.57
C THR A 35 1.59 0.09 -12.06
N GLY A 36 1.03 1.31 -12.07
CA GLY A 36 -0.36 1.55 -11.70
C GLY A 36 -0.62 1.42 -10.20
N TYR A 37 0.31 1.89 -9.35
CA TYR A 37 0.12 1.77 -7.90
C TYR A 37 -1.00 2.66 -7.39
N GLN A 38 -1.33 3.75 -8.08
CA GLN A 38 -2.38 4.67 -7.66
C GLN A 38 -3.76 4.07 -7.94
N GLU A 39 -3.93 3.54 -9.15
CA GLU A 39 -5.10 2.80 -9.61
C GLU A 39 -5.35 1.63 -8.66
N ALA A 40 -4.32 0.83 -8.35
CA ALA A 40 -4.43 -0.30 -7.42
C ALA A 40 -4.83 0.12 -5.99
N VAL A 41 -4.34 1.26 -5.49
CA VAL A 41 -4.69 1.76 -4.14
C VAL A 41 -6.12 2.34 -4.10
N THR A 42 -6.62 2.82 -5.24
CA THR A 42 -7.92 3.47 -5.36
C THR A 42 -9.02 2.54 -5.91
N ASP A 43 -8.66 1.34 -6.37
CA ASP A 43 -9.60 0.32 -6.81
C ASP A 43 -10.43 -0.23 -5.62
N GLN A 44 -11.76 -0.19 -5.78
CA GLN A 44 -12.72 -0.65 -4.77
C GLN A 44 -12.65 -2.15 -4.53
N SER A 45 -12.09 -2.92 -5.45
CA SER A 45 -11.89 -4.37 -5.32
C SER A 45 -10.97 -4.72 -4.16
N TYR A 46 -10.08 -3.80 -3.75
CA TYR A 46 -9.19 -3.95 -2.61
C TYR A 46 -9.77 -3.41 -1.29
N ALA A 47 -11.07 -3.16 -1.23
CA ALA A 47 -11.73 -2.74 0.00
C ALA A 47 -11.47 -3.75 1.14
N ASN A 48 -11.13 -3.24 2.33
CA ASN A 48 -10.80 -4.05 3.51
C ASN A 48 -9.52 -4.90 3.40
N GLN A 49 -8.68 -4.66 2.39
CA GLN A 49 -7.44 -5.39 2.17
C GLN A 49 -6.21 -4.50 2.41
N ILE A 50 -5.10 -5.13 2.80
CA ILE A 50 -3.77 -4.53 2.88
C ILE A 50 -2.99 -5.00 1.67
N LEU A 51 -2.68 -4.09 0.73
CA LEU A 51 -1.95 -4.42 -0.48
C LEU A 51 -0.45 -4.52 -0.23
N VAL A 52 0.15 -5.60 -0.69
CA VAL A 52 1.60 -5.80 -0.76
C VAL A 52 2.03 -5.74 -2.22
N PHE A 53 2.85 -4.74 -2.57
CA PHE A 53 3.41 -4.64 -3.91
C PHE A 53 4.68 -5.49 -4.02
N THR A 54 4.77 -6.32 -5.06
CA THR A 54 6.02 -7.04 -5.35
C THR A 54 7.04 -6.15 -6.07
N ASN A 55 6.59 -5.09 -6.75
CA ASN A 55 7.49 -4.09 -7.33
C ASN A 55 8.28 -3.40 -6.19
N PRO A 56 9.62 -3.42 -6.21
CA PRO A 56 10.40 -2.93 -5.08
C PRO A 56 10.28 -1.43 -4.83
N LEU A 57 10.01 -0.62 -5.86
CA LEU A 57 9.97 0.84 -5.77
C LEU A 57 8.56 1.36 -6.06
N ILE A 58 7.92 1.97 -5.07
CA ILE A 58 6.58 2.57 -5.19
C ILE A 58 6.67 4.10 -5.03
N GLY A 59 5.90 4.84 -5.82
CA GLY A 59 5.84 6.31 -5.75
C GLY A 59 6.76 7.05 -6.72
N ASN A 60 7.38 6.37 -7.68
CA ASN A 60 8.39 6.95 -8.58
C ASN A 60 7.87 8.02 -9.55
N TYR A 61 6.56 8.09 -9.80
CA TYR A 61 5.92 9.12 -10.63
C TYR A 61 4.86 9.92 -9.88
N GLY A 62 4.86 9.89 -8.54
CA GLY A 62 3.90 10.62 -7.71
C GLY A 62 2.45 10.15 -7.88
N VAL A 63 1.50 11.06 -7.68
CA VAL A 63 0.06 10.80 -7.87
C VAL A 63 -0.56 11.93 -8.69
N ASN A 64 -1.57 11.63 -9.51
CA ASN A 64 -2.29 12.61 -10.33
C ASN A 64 -3.81 12.35 -10.27
N LEU A 65 -4.63 13.22 -10.85
CA LEU A 65 -6.09 13.08 -10.76
C LEU A 65 -6.70 12.09 -11.75
N ASP A 66 -5.98 11.76 -12.82
CA ASP A 66 -6.48 10.94 -13.93
C ASP A 66 -6.43 9.43 -13.60
N ASP A 67 -5.49 9.02 -12.75
CA ASP A 67 -5.25 7.63 -12.36
C ASP A 67 -6.02 7.19 -11.09
N PHE A 68 -7.12 7.87 -10.75
CA PHE A 68 -8.01 7.45 -9.66
C PHE A 68 -9.11 6.52 -10.19
N GLU A 69 -9.13 5.25 -9.74
CA GLU A 69 -10.21 4.30 -10.05
C GLU A 69 -11.47 4.52 -9.20
N SER A 70 -11.33 5.24 -8.09
CA SER A 70 -12.47 5.71 -7.31
C SER A 70 -12.17 6.99 -6.54
N LEU A 71 -13.21 7.65 -6.04
CA LEU A 71 -13.10 8.92 -5.32
C LEU A 71 -12.26 8.83 -4.04
N GLU A 72 -12.28 7.67 -3.37
CA GLU A 72 -11.57 7.47 -2.10
C GLU A 72 -10.85 6.11 -2.08
N PRO A 73 -9.59 6.06 -1.64
CA PRO A 73 -8.88 4.79 -1.50
C PRO A 73 -9.50 3.96 -0.35
N ASN A 74 -10.02 2.78 -0.70
CA ASN A 74 -10.73 1.89 0.23
C ASN A 74 -9.84 0.79 0.82
N CYS A 75 -8.59 0.68 0.36
CA CYS A 75 -7.61 -0.23 0.94
C CYS A 75 -7.29 0.17 2.40
N GLN A 76 -6.97 -0.83 3.23
CA GLN A 76 -6.66 -0.65 4.64
C GLN A 76 -5.17 -0.34 4.87
N GLY A 77 -4.32 -0.62 3.90
CA GLY A 77 -2.90 -0.34 4.01
C GLY A 77 -2.13 -0.69 2.74
N VAL A 78 -0.92 -0.16 2.66
CA VAL A 78 0.04 -0.41 1.58
C VAL A 78 1.37 -0.82 2.18
N VAL A 79 1.93 -1.90 1.65
CA VAL A 79 3.23 -2.45 2.01
C VAL A 79 4.09 -2.53 0.75
N CYS A 80 5.30 -2.00 0.83
CA CYS A 80 6.27 -2.01 -0.25
C CYS A 80 7.69 -2.12 0.30
N ARG A 81 8.64 -2.47 -0.57
CA ARG A 81 10.05 -2.59 -0.17
C ARG A 81 10.71 -1.23 0.01
N GLU A 82 10.50 -0.30 -0.93
CA GLU A 82 11.06 1.04 -0.93
C GLU A 82 10.03 2.05 -1.47
N VAL A 83 9.96 3.21 -0.82
CA VAL A 83 9.16 4.34 -1.27
C VAL A 83 10.11 5.34 -1.93
N ALA A 84 9.80 5.74 -3.16
CA ALA A 84 10.56 6.75 -3.87
C ALA A 84 10.58 8.05 -3.06
N ARG A 85 11.77 8.62 -2.87
CA ARG A 85 11.90 9.92 -2.24
C ARG A 85 11.42 10.97 -3.24
N VAL A 86 10.35 11.68 -2.90
CA VAL A 86 9.97 12.89 -3.62
C VAL A 86 10.99 13.95 -3.20
N SER A 87 11.92 14.25 -4.10
CA SER A 87 12.84 15.39 -3.99
C SER A 87 12.12 16.70 -4.29
#